data_AF-A0A5T1TDL4-F1
#
_entry.id   AF-A0A5T1TDL4-F1
#
_cell.length_a   1.000
_cell.length_b   1.000
_cell.length_c   1.000
_cell.angle_alpha   90.00
_cell.angle_beta   90.00
_cell.angle_gamma   90.00
#
_symmetry.space_group_name_H-M   'P 1'
#
loop_
_entity.id
_entity.type
_entity.pdbx_description
1 polymer ?
#
loop_
_entity_poly.entity_id
_entity_poly.type
_entity_poly.pdbx_seq_one_letter_code
_entity_poly.pdbx_strand_id
1 'polypeptide(L)'
;MEFSKKKIVRLSLNLTLLGALFPCVLFSADLRQRNGNVIVSRTTDLTQSSNKTDVINIKNPNQNGVSHNQFDEFSVQDGVIFNNSLKDGNSQIGGWVGKNPNLKQNANTIINEISSKQASNINGAVEVFGKSANLIFTNENGFSVNGAAFLNTKGVTLSTGKFNGDFTEVTSNGRVAIGEKG
;
A
#
# COMPACT_ATOMS: atom_id res chain seq x y z
N MET A 1 21.40 -65.99 -50.48
CA MET A 1 21.67 -64.55 -50.30
C MET A 1 21.01 -64.16 -48.98
N GLU A 2 21.72 -64.30 -47.86
CA GLU A 2 21.20 -63.98 -46.52
C GLU A 2 21.28 -62.47 -46.25
N PHE A 3 20.17 -61.86 -45.81
CA PHE A 3 20.12 -60.46 -45.40
C PHE A 3 20.31 -60.36 -43.87
N SER A 4 21.44 -59.77 -43.46
CA SER A 4 21.79 -59.52 -42.06
C SER A 4 20.96 -58.37 -41.47
N LYS A 5 20.26 -58.63 -40.35
CA LYS A 5 19.43 -57.65 -39.62
C LYS A 5 20.31 -56.75 -38.75
N LYS A 6 20.38 -55.45 -39.07
CA LYS A 6 20.99 -54.44 -38.17
C LYS A 6 20.06 -54.15 -36.98
N LYS A 7 20.54 -54.41 -35.76
CA LYS A 7 19.87 -54.01 -34.50
C LYS A 7 19.99 -52.50 -34.31
N ILE A 8 18.85 -51.83 -34.12
CA ILE A 8 18.78 -50.40 -33.79
C ILE A 8 18.67 -50.28 -32.27
N VAL A 9 19.72 -49.78 -31.61
CA VAL A 9 19.71 -49.48 -30.17
C VAL A 9 19.14 -48.06 -30.00
N ARG A 10 18.09 -47.90 -29.20
CA ARG A 10 17.52 -46.59 -28.85
C ARG A 10 18.08 -46.15 -27.50
N LEU A 11 18.69 -44.96 -27.46
CA LEU A 11 19.22 -44.32 -26.26
C LEU A 11 18.16 -43.33 -25.74
N SER A 12 17.55 -43.59 -24.58
CA SER A 12 16.60 -42.68 -23.94
C SER A 12 17.31 -41.80 -22.91
N LEU A 13 17.19 -40.47 -23.06
CA LEU A 13 17.71 -39.47 -22.14
C LEU A 13 16.62 -39.14 -21.10
N ASN A 14 16.77 -39.63 -19.87
CA ASN A 14 15.87 -39.26 -18.77
C ASN A 14 16.36 -37.96 -18.14
N LEU A 15 15.61 -36.87 -18.33
CA LEU A 15 15.90 -35.57 -17.72
C LEU A 15 15.09 -35.43 -16.43
N THR A 16 15.70 -35.79 -15.30
CA THR A 16 15.09 -35.66 -13.97
C THR A 16 15.25 -34.21 -13.49
N LEU A 17 14.14 -33.48 -13.37
CA LEU A 17 14.12 -32.09 -12.90
C LEU A 17 14.34 -32.04 -11.38
N LEU A 18 15.57 -31.76 -10.95
CA LEU A 18 15.94 -31.60 -9.54
C LEU A 18 15.59 -30.17 -9.06
N GLY A 19 14.30 -29.92 -8.83
CA GLY A 19 13.75 -28.60 -8.48
C GLY A 19 13.57 -28.34 -6.98
N ALA A 20 14.53 -28.72 -6.14
CA ALA A 20 14.46 -28.45 -4.71
C ALA A 20 15.84 -28.01 -4.20
N LEU A 21 15.97 -26.73 -3.81
CA LEU A 21 16.92 -26.15 -2.82
C LEU A 21 17.28 -24.68 -3.05
N PHE A 22 16.42 -23.89 -3.68
CA PHE A 22 16.47 -22.43 -3.54
C PHE A 22 15.06 -21.90 -3.30
N PRO A 23 14.65 -21.63 -2.04
CA PRO A 23 13.57 -20.68 -1.83
C PRO A 23 14.12 -19.32 -2.24
N CYS A 24 14.07 -19.04 -3.55
CA CYS A 24 14.15 -17.68 -4.05
C CYS A 24 12.93 -16.98 -3.44
N VAL A 25 13.15 -16.17 -2.40
CA VAL A 25 12.15 -15.22 -1.93
C VAL A 25 11.82 -14.31 -3.12
N LEU A 26 10.72 -14.63 -3.80
CA LEU A 26 10.21 -13.84 -4.91
C LEU A 26 9.71 -12.52 -4.32
N PHE A 27 10.56 -11.50 -4.32
CA PHE A 27 10.08 -10.13 -4.20
C PHE A 27 9.28 -9.85 -5.47
N SER A 28 7.96 -9.80 -5.36
CA SER A 28 7.13 -9.27 -6.44
C SER A 28 7.31 -7.76 -6.46
N ALA A 29 7.88 -7.24 -7.55
CA ALA A 29 7.88 -5.81 -7.79
C ALA A 29 6.46 -5.37 -8.17
N ASP A 30 5.94 -4.35 -7.49
CA ASP A 30 4.68 -3.73 -7.88
C ASP A 30 4.88 -2.91 -9.17
N LEU A 31 4.38 -3.42 -10.30
CA LEU A 31 4.54 -2.80 -11.64
C LEU A 31 3.42 -1.80 -11.98
N ARG A 32 2.54 -1.45 -11.03
CA ARG A 32 1.44 -0.53 -11.33
C ARG A 32 1.94 0.89 -11.58
N GLN A 33 1.41 1.52 -12.62
CA GLN A 33 1.59 2.94 -12.86
C GLN A 33 0.76 3.73 -11.85
N ARG A 34 1.43 4.48 -10.97
CA ARG A 34 0.82 5.19 -9.83
C ARG A 34 0.72 6.71 -9.99
N ASN A 35 0.71 7.20 -11.24
CA ASN A 35 0.65 8.64 -11.56
C ASN A 35 1.60 9.53 -10.71
N GLY A 36 2.81 9.02 -10.42
CA GLY A 36 3.79 9.75 -9.60
C GLY A 36 3.68 9.58 -8.08
N ASN A 37 2.63 8.92 -7.56
CA ASN A 37 2.62 8.48 -6.16
C ASN A 37 3.72 7.43 -5.92
N VAL A 38 4.30 7.47 -4.72
CA VAL A 38 5.27 6.47 -4.25
C VAL A 38 4.69 5.80 -3.01
N ILE A 39 4.12 4.61 -3.18
CA ILE A 39 3.44 3.88 -2.10
C ILE A 39 3.97 2.45 -2.10
N VAL A 40 4.79 2.14 -1.10
CA VAL A 40 5.35 0.81 -0.86
C VAL A 40 4.77 0.30 0.44
N SER A 41 3.75 -0.56 0.33
CA SER A 41 2.99 -1.09 1.47
C SER A 41 3.60 -2.39 1.99
N ARG A 42 3.72 -2.52 3.32
CA ARG A 42 4.15 -3.77 3.99
C ARG A 42 2.98 -4.65 4.42
N THR A 43 1.83 -4.05 4.75
CA THR A 43 0.75 -4.77 5.47
C THR A 43 -0.60 -4.75 4.78
N THR A 44 -0.73 -3.99 3.68
CA THR A 44 -2.00 -3.79 2.99
C THR A 44 -1.90 -4.04 1.50
N ASP A 45 -2.99 -4.55 0.94
CA ASP A 45 -3.12 -4.66 -0.50
C ASP A 45 -3.43 -3.29 -1.08
N LEU A 46 -2.72 -2.97 -2.15
CA LEU A 46 -3.03 -1.83 -2.98
C LEU A 46 -3.89 -2.34 -4.14
N THR A 47 -4.79 -1.54 -4.67
CA THR A 47 -5.54 -1.75 -5.92
C THR A 47 -5.64 -0.41 -6.67
N GLN A 48 -6.38 -0.38 -7.79
CA GLN A 48 -6.70 0.85 -8.49
C GLN A 48 -8.21 0.97 -8.65
N SER A 49 -8.71 2.21 -8.62
CA SER A 49 -10.10 2.54 -8.94
C SER A 49 -10.33 2.53 -10.46
N SER A 50 -11.58 2.71 -10.88
CA SER A 50 -11.94 2.73 -12.31
C SER A 50 -11.23 3.80 -13.14
N ASN A 51 -10.85 4.94 -12.56
CA ASN A 51 -10.07 5.99 -13.23
C ASN A 51 -8.56 5.89 -12.97
N LYS A 52 -8.08 4.76 -12.42
CA LYS A 52 -6.67 4.46 -12.11
C LYS A 52 -6.07 5.22 -10.92
N THR A 53 -6.87 5.87 -10.08
CA THR A 53 -6.39 6.36 -8.78
C THR A 53 -5.99 5.20 -7.89
N ASP A 54 -4.90 5.36 -7.14
CA ASP A 54 -4.43 4.36 -6.20
C ASP A 54 -5.42 4.16 -5.05
N VAL A 55 -5.72 2.89 -4.73
CA VAL A 55 -6.60 2.49 -3.65
C VAL A 55 -5.81 1.67 -2.64
N ILE A 56 -5.80 2.10 -1.38
CA ILE A 56 -5.23 1.38 -0.24
C ILE A 56 -6.38 0.66 0.47
N ASN A 57 -6.39 -0.67 0.37
CA ASN A 57 -7.31 -1.50 1.14
C ASN A 57 -6.77 -1.65 2.56
N ILE A 58 -7.16 -0.71 3.43
CA ILE A 58 -6.71 -0.67 4.83
C ILE A 58 -6.95 -2.01 5.53
N LYS A 59 -6.13 -2.33 6.54
CA LYS A 59 -6.32 -3.54 7.35
C LYS A 59 -7.66 -3.51 8.08
N ASN A 60 -8.18 -4.70 8.39
CA ASN A 60 -9.29 -4.82 9.33
C ASN A 60 -8.95 -4.11 10.65
N PRO A 61 -9.82 -3.21 11.14
CA PRO A 61 -9.61 -2.55 12.42
C PRO A 61 -9.60 -3.54 13.59
N ASN A 62 -8.82 -3.22 14.62
CA ASN A 62 -8.88 -3.91 15.90
C ASN A 62 -10.19 -3.61 16.66
N GLN A 63 -10.32 -4.14 17.88
CA GLN A 63 -11.52 -3.97 18.72
C GLN A 63 -11.83 -2.50 19.08
N ASN A 64 -10.82 -1.62 19.05
CA ASN A 64 -10.97 -0.19 19.31
C ASN A 64 -11.32 0.61 18.03
N GLY A 65 -11.51 -0.07 16.89
CA GLY A 65 -11.78 0.57 15.61
C GLY A 65 -10.57 1.23 14.97
N VAL A 66 -9.35 0.84 15.36
CA VAL A 66 -8.10 1.35 14.79
C VAL A 66 -7.60 0.39 13.71
N SER A 67 -7.45 0.89 12.49
CA SER A 67 -6.76 0.20 11.41
C SER A 67 -5.31 0.72 11.34
N HIS A 68 -4.34 -0.16 11.58
CA HIS A 68 -2.92 0.19 11.54
C HIS A 68 -2.26 -0.39 10.30
N ASN A 69 -1.74 0.47 9.45
CA ASN A 69 -1.16 0.17 8.15
C ASN A 69 0.29 0.64 8.15
N GLN A 70 1.18 -0.17 7.60
CA GLN A 70 2.61 0.10 7.56
C GLN A 70 3.12 0.21 6.13
N PHE A 71 3.93 1.22 5.89
CA PHE A 71 4.52 1.56 4.59
C PHE A 71 6.03 1.70 4.74
N ASP A 72 6.77 1.21 3.75
CA ASP A 72 8.20 1.52 3.62
C ASP A 72 8.40 2.89 2.96
N GLU A 73 7.50 3.28 2.07
CA GLU A 73 7.46 4.61 1.47
C GLU A 73 6.00 5.04 1.25
N PHE A 74 5.74 6.33 1.48
CA PHE A 74 4.43 6.93 1.24
C PHE A 74 4.60 8.38 0.80
N SER A 75 4.24 8.67 -0.45
CA SER A 75 4.11 10.01 -1.01
C SER A 75 2.97 10.05 -2.02
N VAL A 76 2.22 11.14 -2.02
CA VAL A 76 1.04 11.38 -2.84
C VAL A 76 1.32 12.57 -3.75
N GLN A 77 1.24 12.35 -5.06
CA GLN A 77 1.43 13.39 -6.07
C GLN A 77 0.10 13.92 -6.60
N ASP A 78 -0.83 13.03 -6.98
CA ASP A 78 -2.13 13.40 -7.56
C ASP A 78 -3.27 13.09 -6.59
N GLY A 79 -3.42 11.82 -6.22
CA GLY A 79 -4.41 11.42 -5.24
C GLY A 79 -4.35 9.94 -4.85
N VAL A 80 -4.90 9.63 -3.70
CA VAL A 80 -4.96 8.28 -3.12
C VAL A 80 -6.24 8.08 -2.32
N ILE A 81 -6.78 6.87 -2.36
CA ILE A 81 -8.02 6.48 -1.70
C ILE A 81 -7.73 5.45 -0.62
N PHE A 82 -8.04 5.78 0.63
CA PHE A 82 -8.14 4.83 1.73
C PHE A 82 -9.51 4.17 1.69
N ASN A 83 -9.58 2.90 1.30
CA ASN A 83 -10.84 2.16 1.19
C ASN A 83 -11.31 1.68 2.56
N ASN A 84 -12.15 2.47 3.22
CA ASN A 84 -12.82 2.12 4.47
C ASN A 84 -14.27 1.69 4.22
N SER A 85 -14.56 1.02 3.10
CA SER A 85 -15.93 0.64 2.72
C SER A 85 -16.19 -0.87 2.83
N LEU A 86 -17.37 -1.22 3.35
CA LEU A 86 -17.90 -2.59 3.35
C LEU A 86 -18.76 -2.90 2.10
N LYS A 87 -18.94 -1.90 1.22
CA LYS A 87 -19.78 -1.98 0.01
C LYS A 87 -19.05 -1.35 -1.17
N ASP A 88 -19.35 -1.83 -2.37
CA ASP A 88 -18.90 -1.21 -3.60
C ASP A 88 -19.57 0.17 -3.79
N GLY A 89 -18.94 1.07 -4.53
CA GLY A 89 -19.53 2.37 -4.83
C GLY A 89 -18.57 3.31 -5.53
N ASN A 90 -18.93 4.60 -5.57
CA ASN A 90 -18.14 5.63 -6.22
C ASN A 90 -17.43 6.50 -5.18
N SER A 91 -16.10 6.54 -5.28
CA SER A 91 -15.24 7.53 -4.65
C SER A 91 -15.31 8.87 -5.39
N GLN A 92 -15.00 9.96 -4.69
CA GLN A 92 -15.01 11.31 -5.25
C GLN A 92 -13.86 11.52 -6.24
N ILE A 93 -12.67 10.99 -5.95
CA ILE A 93 -11.48 11.19 -6.77
C ILE A 93 -11.16 10.01 -7.69
N GLY A 94 -11.78 8.85 -7.47
CA GLY A 94 -11.43 7.59 -8.15
C GLY A 94 -12.49 6.98 -9.06
N GLY A 95 -13.71 7.54 -9.07
CA GLY A 95 -14.86 6.85 -9.66
C GLY A 95 -15.18 5.55 -8.91
N TRP A 96 -15.55 4.48 -9.63
CA TRP A 96 -15.92 3.21 -9.01
C TRP A 96 -14.76 2.55 -8.25
N VAL A 97 -15.04 2.11 -7.02
CA VAL A 97 -14.16 1.41 -6.09
C VAL A 97 -14.95 0.26 -5.46
N GLY A 98 -14.41 -0.96 -5.54
CA GLY A 98 -14.99 -2.13 -4.87
C GLY A 98 -14.85 -2.05 -3.35
N LYS A 99 -15.65 -2.82 -2.61
CA LYS A 99 -15.51 -2.95 -1.16
C LYS A 99 -14.10 -3.39 -0.78
N ASN A 100 -13.64 -2.98 0.39
CA ASN A 100 -12.36 -3.44 0.90
C ASN A 100 -12.47 -4.91 1.35
N PRO A 101 -11.74 -5.85 0.72
CA PRO A 101 -11.82 -7.28 1.07
C PRO A 101 -11.27 -7.60 2.46
N ASN A 102 -10.46 -6.71 3.04
CA ASN A 102 -9.86 -6.90 4.36
C ASN A 102 -10.86 -6.63 5.50
N LEU A 103 -11.93 -5.88 5.26
CA LEU A 103 -12.79 -5.38 6.32
C LEU A 103 -13.91 -6.34 6.72
N LYS A 104 -14.01 -6.59 8.01
CA LYS A 104 -15.19 -7.15 8.70
C LYS A 104 -16.03 -6.04 9.36
N GLN A 105 -15.41 -4.89 9.59
CA GLN A 105 -16.00 -3.68 10.15
C GLN A 105 -15.21 -2.45 9.65
N ASN A 106 -15.82 -1.27 9.68
CA ASN A 106 -15.14 -0.04 9.30
C ASN A 106 -14.23 0.50 10.40
N ALA A 107 -13.13 1.14 10.01
CA ALA A 107 -12.25 1.88 10.91
C ALA A 107 -12.92 3.18 11.38
N ASN A 108 -12.62 3.58 12.62
CA ASN A 108 -12.87 4.93 13.13
C ASN A 108 -11.60 5.79 13.02
N THR A 109 -10.42 5.15 13.11
CA THR A 109 -9.11 5.77 12.96
C THR A 109 -8.23 4.88 12.09
N ILE A 110 -7.52 5.48 11.15
CA ILE A 110 -6.59 4.83 10.23
C ILE A 110 -5.21 5.41 10.51
N ILE A 111 -4.33 4.58 11.06
CA ILE A 111 -2.92 4.89 11.32
C ILE A 111 -2.10 4.39 10.14
N ASN A 112 -1.25 5.25 9.62
CA ASN A 112 -0.34 5.02 8.51
C ASN A 112 1.08 5.28 9.00
N GLU A 113 1.75 4.20 9.42
CA GLU A 113 3.13 4.22 9.88
C GLU A 113 4.07 4.09 8.70
N ILE A 114 5.01 5.03 8.57
CA ILE A 114 5.90 5.13 7.42
C ILE A 114 7.34 5.05 7.90
N SER A 115 8.05 4.00 7.49
CA SER A 115 9.44 3.71 7.87
C SER A 115 10.48 4.14 6.82
N SER A 116 10.10 5.05 5.92
CA SER A 116 10.99 5.57 4.87
C SER A 116 12.16 6.35 5.46
N LYS A 117 13.31 6.37 4.79
CA LYS A 117 14.45 7.22 5.14
C LYS A 117 14.31 8.68 4.67
N GLN A 118 13.19 9.04 4.06
CA GLN A 118 12.92 10.33 3.45
C GLN A 118 11.61 10.92 3.98
N ALA A 119 11.45 12.23 3.88
CA ALA A 119 10.17 12.87 4.20
C ALA A 119 9.07 12.42 3.21
N SER A 120 7.84 12.31 3.69
CA SER A 120 6.68 12.05 2.85
C SER A 120 6.19 13.32 2.16
N ASN A 121 5.96 13.28 0.85
CA ASN A 121 5.34 14.39 0.12
C ASN A 121 3.83 14.15 0.00
N ILE A 122 3.00 15.12 0.35
CA ILE A 122 1.54 15.06 0.21
C ILE A 122 1.11 16.27 -0.61
N ASN A 123 1.00 16.08 -1.92
CA ASN A 123 0.75 17.14 -2.90
C ASN A 123 -0.62 17.03 -3.58
N GLY A 124 -1.43 16.06 -3.17
CA GLY A 124 -2.67 15.69 -3.84
C GLY A 124 -3.79 15.27 -2.88
N ALA A 125 -4.90 14.82 -3.45
CA ALA A 125 -6.08 14.47 -2.67
C ALA A 125 -5.92 13.14 -1.92
N VAL A 126 -6.29 13.10 -0.65
CA VAL A 126 -6.35 11.90 0.18
C VAL A 126 -7.81 11.69 0.57
N GLU A 127 -8.46 10.70 -0.04
CA GLU A 127 -9.87 10.38 0.22
C GLU A 127 -10.01 9.17 1.14
N VAL A 128 -10.91 9.22 2.12
CA VAL A 128 -11.44 8.00 2.76
C VAL A 128 -12.72 7.59 2.03
N PHE A 129 -12.68 6.51 1.25
CA PHE A 129 -13.88 5.97 0.61
C PHE A 129 -14.68 5.11 1.60
N GLY A 130 -16.00 5.31 1.68
CA GLY A 130 -16.88 4.61 2.62
C GLY A 130 -17.11 5.39 3.93
N LYS A 131 -16.99 4.72 5.08
CA LYS A 131 -17.23 5.37 6.38
C LYS A 131 -16.09 6.36 6.69
N SER A 132 -16.44 7.59 7.08
CA SER A 132 -15.43 8.58 7.48
C SER A 132 -14.64 8.15 8.71
N ALA A 133 -13.35 8.47 8.71
CA ALA A 133 -12.40 8.11 9.77
C ALA A 133 -11.39 9.25 10.02
N ASN A 134 -10.70 9.20 11.16
CA ASN A 134 -9.50 9.98 11.38
C ASN A 134 -8.34 9.38 10.59
N LEU A 135 -7.46 10.21 10.03
CA LEU A 135 -6.21 9.78 9.43
C LEU A 135 -5.04 10.23 10.30
N ILE A 136 -4.14 9.32 10.61
CA ILE A 136 -2.90 9.62 11.33
C ILE A 136 -1.75 9.10 10.48
N PHE A 137 -0.83 9.97 10.10
CA PHE A 137 0.38 9.61 9.38
C PHE A 137 1.57 9.84 10.29
N THR A 138 2.48 8.87 10.35
CA THR A 138 3.69 8.98 11.16
C THR A 138 4.91 8.70 10.30
N ASN A 139 5.83 9.67 10.19
CA ASN A 139 7.10 9.52 9.49
C ASN A 139 8.18 10.31 10.22
N GLU A 140 9.15 9.59 10.80
CA GLU A 140 10.26 10.17 11.56
C GLU A 140 11.11 11.17 10.75
N ASN A 141 11.11 11.04 9.43
CA ASN A 141 11.90 11.88 8.53
C ASN A 141 11.14 13.14 8.07
N GLY A 142 9.87 13.29 8.44
CA GLY A 142 9.09 14.49 8.20
C GLY A 142 8.04 14.37 7.10
N PHE A 143 7.37 15.49 6.86
CA PHE A 143 6.35 15.67 5.83
C PHE A 143 6.59 16.98 5.08
N SER A 144 6.36 16.97 3.78
CA SER A 144 6.18 18.16 2.96
C SER A 144 4.77 18.12 2.38
N VAL A 145 3.96 19.13 2.69
CA VAL A 145 2.55 19.21 2.29
C VAL A 145 2.40 20.41 1.37
N ASN A 146 1.90 20.20 0.16
CA ASN A 146 1.78 21.28 -0.82
C ASN A 146 0.61 21.05 -1.77
N GLY A 147 -0.58 21.51 -1.39
CA GLY A 147 -1.82 21.31 -2.15
C GLY A 147 -2.57 20.05 -1.75
N ALA A 148 -2.34 19.56 -0.52
CA ALA A 148 -3.07 18.41 -0.01
C ALA A 148 -4.55 18.75 0.22
N ALA A 149 -5.44 17.81 -0.15
CA ALA A 149 -6.85 17.91 0.16
C ALA A 149 -7.33 16.62 0.82
N PHE A 150 -7.91 16.69 2.01
CA PHE A 150 -8.38 15.51 2.74
C PHE A 150 -9.91 15.39 2.65
N LEU A 151 -10.39 14.33 2.00
CA LEU A 151 -11.81 14.13 1.68
C LEU A 151 -12.42 13.03 2.54
N ASN A 152 -13.62 13.29 3.06
CA ASN A 152 -14.37 12.37 3.94
C ASN A 152 -13.58 11.93 5.19
N THR A 153 -12.72 12.81 5.71
CA THR A 153 -11.97 12.59 6.95
C THR A 153 -12.63 13.34 8.11
N LYS A 154 -12.52 12.79 9.32
CA LYS A 154 -12.97 13.46 10.57
C LYS A 154 -11.91 14.37 11.17
N GLY A 155 -10.65 14.06 10.89
CA GLY A 155 -9.47 14.75 11.38
C GLY A 155 -8.22 14.14 10.77
N VAL A 156 -7.17 14.93 10.68
CA VAL A 156 -5.88 14.54 10.09
C VAL A 156 -4.77 14.94 11.05
N THR A 157 -3.88 13.99 11.34
CA THR A 157 -2.67 14.21 12.13
C THR A 157 -1.46 13.79 11.31
N LEU A 158 -0.49 14.69 11.16
CA LEU A 158 0.84 14.38 10.66
C LEU A 158 1.80 14.45 11.84
N SER A 159 2.45 13.34 12.16
CA SER A 159 3.39 13.25 13.29
C SER A 159 4.76 12.83 12.80
N THR A 160 5.78 13.56 13.23
CA THR A 160 7.17 13.16 12.97
C THR A 160 7.70 12.26 14.07
N GLY A 161 6.93 11.95 15.12
CA GLY A 161 7.32 11.00 16.14
C GLY A 161 7.35 9.56 15.63
N LYS A 162 8.24 8.74 16.19
CA LYS A 162 8.20 7.30 16.05
C LYS A 162 6.90 6.75 16.64
N PHE A 163 6.18 5.93 15.87
CA PHE A 163 5.02 5.22 16.39
C PHE A 163 5.43 3.87 16.97
N ASN A 164 5.33 3.72 18.30
CA ASN A 164 5.63 2.46 19.02
C ASN A 164 4.35 1.84 19.63
N GLY A 165 3.19 2.03 19.00
CA GLY A 165 1.88 1.60 19.51
C GLY A 165 1.13 2.69 20.29
N ASP A 166 1.83 3.73 20.75
CA ASP A 166 1.30 4.99 21.25
C ASP A 166 2.22 6.18 20.87
N PHE A 167 1.93 7.39 21.37
CA PHE A 167 2.71 8.61 21.18
C PHE A 167 3.36 9.12 22.49
N THR A 168 3.67 8.24 23.43
CA THR A 168 4.14 8.64 24.76
C THR A 168 5.60 9.13 24.77
N GLU A 169 6.42 8.67 23.84
CA GLU A 169 7.79 9.15 23.61
C GLU A 169 7.92 9.69 22.17
N VAL A 170 7.99 11.02 22.04
CA VAL A 170 8.18 11.69 20.74
C VAL A 170 9.57 12.30 20.71
N THR A 171 10.54 11.53 20.20
CA THR A 171 11.82 12.09 19.74
C THR A 171 11.82 12.08 18.21
N SER A 172 12.04 13.24 17.60
CA SER A 172 12.09 13.36 16.15
C SER A 172 12.88 14.58 15.72
N ASN A 173 13.66 14.42 14.65
CA ASN A 173 14.28 15.52 13.91
C ASN A 173 13.53 15.83 12.61
N GLY A 174 12.43 15.11 12.32
CA GLY A 174 11.61 15.32 11.15
C GLY A 174 10.86 16.65 11.23
N ARG A 175 10.74 17.33 10.09
CA ARG A 175 10.00 18.59 9.95
C ARG A 175 8.69 18.35 9.24
N VAL A 176 7.64 19.07 9.63
CA VAL A 176 6.44 19.24 8.82
C VAL A 176 6.55 20.59 8.11
N ALA A 177 6.75 20.56 6.80
CA ALA A 177 6.80 21.74 5.96
C ALA A 177 5.46 21.90 5.22
N ILE A 178 4.91 23.11 5.29
CA ILE A 178 3.74 23.52 4.52
C ILE A 178 4.22 24.39 3.36
N GLY A 179 3.93 23.95 2.14
CA GLY A 179 4.28 24.64 0.91
C GLY A 179 3.29 25.72 0.54
N GLU A 180 3.54 26.40 -0.58
CA GLU A 180 2.79 27.57 -1.03
C GLU A 180 1.31 27.27 -1.36
N LYS A 181 0.96 26.00 -1.61
CA LYS A 181 -0.41 25.55 -1.90
C LYS A 181 -1.13 24.97 -0.69
N GLY A 182 -0.54 25.05 0.51
CA GLY A 182 -1.16 24.63 1.77
C GLY A 182 -0.90 23.18 2.17
#